data_AF-A0A2V8QT40-F1
#
_entry.id   AF-A0A2V8QT40-F1
#
_cell.length_a   1.000
_cell.length_b   1.000
_cell.length_c   1.000
_cell.angle_alpha   90.00
_cell.angle_beta   90.00
_cell.angle_gamma   90.00
#
_symmetry.space_group_name_H-M   'P 1'
#
loop_
_entity.id
_entity.type
_entity.pdbx_description
1 polymer ?
#
loop_
_entity_poly.entity_id
_entity_poly.type
_entity_poly.pdbx_seq_one_letter_code
_entity_poly.pdbx_strand_id
1 'polypeptide(L)'
;MSEKRRRNKMKGGERLTAALLRWSPLLVFFLLTLPLPAYFLFRYFTATEAVGEYMLLALTSLAFTAIFGLFAAFAVFLYRKFWERRLREKLSADGVTADELSWFLSELTADQRRTLRQMDRQNPLLADAYRETLAARITASRVLARTRAEAAVVESRLKSAARLSASSRGELEEDLRKDRARLARVQSEVSEHYREIEARLQIIEAMAGRDASQAETELALQRLGSVRENVPLGLASARLEQDAREEVEKELRRPSTSGAAGEVAGETEPDADARLNPPQRPGV
;
A
#
# COMPACT_ATOMS: atom_id res chain seq x y z
N MET A 1 -20.13 0.10 21.59
CA MET A 1 -18.93 -0.56 22.18
C MET A 1 -18.43 -1.75 21.32
N SER A 2 -18.35 -1.62 19.97
CA SER A 2 -17.90 -2.70 19.06
C SER A 2 -16.78 -2.28 18.08
N GLU A 3 -16.16 -1.12 18.26
CA GLU A 3 -15.10 -0.60 17.36
C GLU A 3 -13.66 -0.90 17.80
N LYS A 4 -13.46 -1.47 19.00
CA LYS A 4 -12.14 -1.89 19.51
C LYS A 4 -11.46 -2.99 18.66
N ARG A 5 -12.13 -3.51 17.61
CA ARG A 5 -11.62 -4.52 16.67
C ARG A 5 -11.11 -3.99 15.31
N ARG A 6 -11.08 -2.68 15.06
CA ARG A 6 -10.27 -2.11 13.94
C ARG A 6 -8.82 -1.79 14.38
N ARG A 7 -8.37 -2.46 15.44
CA ARG A 7 -7.03 -2.37 16.03
C ARG A 7 -5.99 -2.90 15.03
N ASN A 8 -5.09 -2.03 14.60
CA ASN A 8 -3.84 -2.34 13.88
C ASN A 8 -4.01 -3.06 12.52
N LYS A 9 -4.27 -2.29 11.44
CA LYS A 9 -4.08 -2.79 10.07
C LYS A 9 -2.62 -3.15 9.79
N MET A 10 -1.68 -2.44 10.41
CA MET A 10 -0.30 -2.93 10.53
C MET A 10 -0.26 -4.23 11.34
N LYS A 11 0.08 -5.35 10.66
CA LYS A 11 0.39 -6.60 11.35
C LYS A 11 1.49 -6.31 12.39
N GLY A 12 1.38 -6.84 13.60
CA GLY A 12 2.40 -6.61 14.65
C GLY A 12 3.83 -6.90 14.20
N GLY A 13 3.99 -7.85 13.25
CA GLY A 13 5.25 -8.12 12.57
C GLY A 13 5.83 -6.92 11.80
N GLU A 14 5.02 -6.09 11.15
CA GLU A 14 5.49 -4.91 10.40
C GLU A 14 6.09 -3.85 11.34
N ARG A 15 5.51 -3.69 12.54
CA ARG A 15 6.05 -2.79 13.59
C ARG A 15 7.38 -3.30 14.13
N LEU A 16 7.49 -4.60 14.38
CA LEU A 16 8.73 -5.24 14.82
C LEU A 16 9.81 -5.15 13.74
N THR A 17 9.47 -5.40 12.48
CA THR A 17 10.42 -5.22 11.38
C THR A 17 10.91 -3.79 11.29
N ALA A 18 10.04 -2.80 11.45
CA ALA A 18 10.48 -1.41 11.38
C ALA A 18 11.39 -1.00 12.56
N ALA A 19 11.10 -1.49 13.77
CA ALA A 19 11.96 -1.31 14.93
C ALA A 19 13.33 -1.98 14.73
N LEU A 20 13.35 -3.21 14.18
CA LEU A 20 14.57 -3.96 13.87
C LEU A 20 15.40 -3.28 12.78
N LEU A 21 14.75 -2.84 11.69
CA LEU A 21 15.39 -2.13 10.58
C LEU A 21 16.00 -0.80 11.01
N ARG A 22 15.50 -0.18 12.08
CA ARG A 22 16.08 1.07 12.61
C ARG A 22 17.52 0.89 13.07
N TRP A 23 17.81 -0.25 13.70
CA TRP A 23 19.13 -0.58 14.23
C TRP A 23 19.94 -1.50 13.31
N SER A 24 19.29 -2.10 12.32
CA SER A 24 19.89 -3.08 11.41
C SER A 24 21.18 -2.63 10.72
N PRO A 25 21.32 -1.40 10.17
CA PRO A 25 22.58 -1.00 9.53
C PRO A 25 23.78 -1.03 10.47
N LEU A 26 23.59 -0.60 11.73
CA LEU A 26 24.64 -0.64 12.75
C LEU A 26 24.93 -2.06 13.19
N LEU A 27 23.89 -2.87 13.43
CA LEU A 27 24.05 -4.27 13.82
C LEU A 27 24.78 -5.06 12.74
N VAL A 28 24.41 -4.90 11.47
CA VAL A 28 25.05 -5.55 10.32
C VAL A 28 26.50 -5.08 10.19
N PHE A 29 26.77 -3.79 10.35
CA PHE A 29 28.14 -3.27 10.34
C PHE A 29 29.00 -3.94 11.41
N PHE A 30 28.58 -3.93 12.67
CA PHE A 30 29.35 -4.54 13.76
C PHE A 30 29.45 -6.06 13.61
N LEU A 31 28.38 -6.73 13.21
CA LEU A 31 28.34 -8.18 13.05
C LEU A 31 29.28 -8.66 11.94
N LEU A 32 29.44 -7.91 10.85
CA LEU A 32 30.41 -8.26 9.79
C LEU A 32 31.83 -7.76 10.08
N THR A 33 31.97 -6.62 10.74
CA THR A 33 33.27 -5.96 10.90
C THR A 33 34.07 -6.55 12.06
N LEU A 34 33.43 -6.88 13.20
CA LEU A 34 34.14 -7.27 14.43
C LEU A 34 34.71 -8.69 14.48
N PRO A 35 34.05 -9.76 13.97
CA PRO A 35 34.44 -11.13 14.34
C PRO A 35 35.87 -11.49 13.93
N LEU A 36 36.26 -11.11 12.72
CA LEU A 36 37.57 -11.48 12.16
C LEU A 36 38.72 -10.68 12.80
N PRO A 37 38.65 -9.34 12.95
CA PRO A 37 39.64 -8.58 13.70
C PRO A 37 39.70 -8.99 15.17
N ALA A 38 38.56 -9.22 15.82
CA ALA A 38 38.51 -9.66 17.21
C ALA A 38 39.20 -11.01 17.41
N TYR A 39 39.07 -11.94 16.45
CA TYR A 39 39.79 -13.21 16.48
C TYR A 39 41.31 -13.01 16.43
N PHE A 40 41.82 -12.18 15.51
CA PHE A 40 43.26 -11.91 15.42
C PHE A 40 43.79 -11.12 16.62
N LEU A 41 42.99 -10.21 17.18
CA LEU A 41 43.33 -9.43 18.37
C LEU A 41 43.35 -10.31 19.62
N PHE A 42 42.42 -11.27 19.74
CA PHE A 42 42.46 -12.29 20.77
C PHE A 42 43.72 -13.16 20.64
N ARG A 43 44.04 -13.61 19.42
CA ARG A 43 45.28 -14.37 19.14
C ARG A 43 46.52 -13.59 19.53
N TYR A 44 46.59 -12.31 19.19
CA TYR A 44 47.66 -11.40 19.58
C TYR A 44 47.90 -11.38 21.10
N PHE A 45 46.86 -11.34 21.94
CA PHE A 45 47.02 -11.36 23.40
C PHE A 45 47.48 -12.71 23.96
N THR A 46 47.20 -13.81 23.26
CA THR A 46 47.54 -15.17 23.71
C THR A 46 48.86 -15.70 23.12
N ALA A 47 49.42 -15.03 22.11
CA ALA A 47 50.59 -15.50 21.38
C ALA A 47 51.89 -15.17 22.14
N THR A 48 52.76 -16.18 22.32
CA THR A 48 54.11 -16.02 22.87
C THR A 48 55.17 -15.76 21.80
N GLU A 49 54.86 -16.09 20.54
CA GLU A 49 55.75 -15.93 19.37
C GLU A 49 54.98 -15.25 18.22
N ALA A 50 55.70 -14.57 17.32
CA ALA A 50 55.16 -13.90 16.13
C ALA A 50 54.05 -12.84 16.38
N VAL A 51 54.12 -12.14 17.53
CA VAL A 51 53.16 -11.10 17.96
C VAL A 51 52.94 -10.02 16.88
N GLY A 52 53.98 -9.64 16.16
CA GLY A 52 53.91 -8.62 15.10
C GLY A 52 53.04 -9.03 13.90
N GLU A 53 53.06 -10.31 13.51
CA GLU A 53 52.27 -10.82 12.38
C GLU A 53 50.77 -10.77 12.69
N TYR A 54 50.38 -11.18 13.91
CA TYR A 54 48.99 -11.14 14.34
C TYR A 54 48.44 -9.71 14.43
N MET A 55 49.25 -8.73 14.85
CA MET A 55 48.84 -7.32 14.86
C MET A 55 48.63 -6.79 13.44
N LEU A 56 49.53 -7.12 12.51
CA LEU A 56 49.41 -6.70 11.11
C LEU A 56 48.20 -7.36 10.41
N LEU A 57 47.94 -8.63 10.70
CA LEU A 57 46.73 -9.33 10.24
C LEU A 57 45.45 -8.77 10.87
N ALA A 58 45.47 -8.40 12.16
CA ALA A 58 44.33 -7.76 12.80
C ALA A 58 44.00 -6.41 12.15
N LEU A 59 45.01 -5.58 11.86
CA LEU A 59 44.82 -4.28 11.21
C LEU A 59 44.35 -4.40 9.76
N THR A 60 44.96 -5.28 8.97
CA THR A 60 44.56 -5.48 7.57
C THR A 60 43.16 -6.10 7.48
N SER A 61 42.87 -7.13 8.28
CA SER A 61 41.53 -7.70 8.34
C SER A 61 40.48 -6.68 8.79
N LEU A 62 40.79 -5.82 9.76
CA LEU A 62 39.91 -4.72 10.18
C LEU A 62 39.60 -3.76 9.03
N ALA A 63 40.62 -3.35 8.26
CA ALA A 63 40.41 -2.47 7.12
C ALA A 63 39.51 -3.13 6.06
N PHE A 64 39.78 -4.38 5.71
CA PHE A 64 38.98 -5.12 4.73
C PHE A 64 37.54 -5.37 5.21
N THR A 65 37.33 -5.85 6.44
CA THR A 65 35.99 -6.13 6.97
C THR A 65 35.21 -4.85 7.24
N ALA A 66 35.87 -3.74 7.60
CA ALA A 66 35.20 -2.45 7.76
C ALA A 66 34.64 -1.93 6.44
N ILE A 67 35.40 -2.04 5.34
CA ILE A 67 34.90 -1.66 4.00
C ILE A 67 33.68 -2.52 3.63
N PHE A 68 33.78 -3.84 3.82
CA PHE A 68 32.69 -4.75 3.49
C PHE A 68 31.45 -4.54 4.39
N GLY A 69 31.67 -4.34 5.69
CA GLY A 69 30.64 -4.00 6.66
C GLY A 69 29.95 -2.69 6.33
N LEU A 70 30.71 -1.67 5.88
CA LEU A 70 30.16 -0.39 5.45
C LEU A 70 29.28 -0.55 4.21
N PHE A 71 29.73 -1.33 3.22
CA PHE A 71 28.94 -1.63 2.02
C PHE A 71 27.65 -2.37 2.36
N ALA A 72 27.71 -3.39 3.22
CA ALA A 72 26.53 -4.11 3.69
C ALA A 72 25.57 -3.20 4.47
N ALA A 73 26.07 -2.35 5.37
CA ALA A 73 25.28 -1.37 6.10
C ALA A 73 24.60 -0.37 5.16
N PHE A 74 25.31 0.09 4.12
CA PHE A 74 24.76 0.96 3.09
C PHE A 74 23.65 0.27 2.27
N ALA A 75 23.85 -0.98 1.86
CA ALA A 75 22.84 -1.77 1.16
C ALA A 75 21.56 -1.95 2.01
N VAL A 76 21.71 -2.25 3.31
CA VAL A 76 20.59 -2.36 4.25
C VAL A 76 19.90 -1.00 4.45
N PHE A 77 20.66 0.08 4.52
CA PHE A 77 20.10 1.43 4.60
C PHE A 77 19.24 1.78 3.37
N LEU A 78 19.72 1.45 2.17
CA LEU A 78 18.94 1.62 0.94
C LEU A 78 17.68 0.76 0.94
N TYR A 79 17.81 -0.53 1.29
CA TYR A 79 16.68 -1.45 1.42
C TYR A 79 15.61 -0.89 2.36
N ARG A 80 16.02 -0.37 3.53
CA ARG A 80 15.14 0.29 4.48
C ARG A 80 14.40 1.46 3.84
N LYS A 81 15.10 2.33 3.11
CA LYS A 81 14.48 3.49 2.44
C LYS A 81 13.43 3.08 1.42
N PHE A 82 13.68 2.02 0.65
CA PHE A 82 12.70 1.46 -0.28
C PHE A 82 11.52 0.81 0.43
N TRP A 83 11.78 0.07 1.51
CA TRP A 83 10.74 -0.57 2.32
C TRP A 83 9.80 0.45 2.96
N GLU A 84 10.33 1.52 3.57
CA GLU A 84 9.53 2.60 4.17
C GLU A 84 8.67 3.33 3.12
N ARG A 85 9.16 3.47 1.87
CA ARG A 85 8.35 4.02 0.77
C ARG A 85 7.18 3.10 0.42
N ARG A 86 7.46 1.82 0.20
CA ARG A 86 6.44 0.81 -0.15
C ARG A 86 5.40 0.65 0.96
N LEU A 87 5.84 0.69 2.22
CA LEU A 87 4.94 0.64 3.37
C LEU A 87 4.00 1.86 3.40
N ARG A 88 4.53 3.08 3.22
CA ARG A 88 3.71 4.29 3.16
C ARG A 88 2.69 4.26 2.02
N GLU A 89 3.08 3.75 0.85
CA GLU A 89 2.17 3.57 -0.28
C GLU A 89 1.04 2.59 0.06
N LYS A 90 1.37 1.42 0.63
CA LYS A 90 0.38 0.43 1.07
C LYS A 90 -0.60 1.00 2.12
N LEU A 91 -0.07 1.65 3.15
CA LEU A 91 -0.89 2.30 4.19
C LEU A 91 -1.80 3.38 3.60
N SER A 92 -1.30 4.16 2.63
CA SER A 92 -2.11 5.18 1.98
C SER A 92 -3.21 4.62 1.10
N ALA A 93 -2.98 3.46 0.47
CA ALA A 93 -4.02 2.76 -0.28
C ALA A 93 -5.14 2.26 0.64
N ASP A 94 -4.78 1.76 1.83
CA ASP A 94 -5.74 1.28 2.82
C ASP A 94 -6.44 2.42 3.61
N GLY A 95 -5.96 3.66 3.47
CA GLY A 95 -6.34 4.83 4.26
C GLY A 95 -5.55 4.92 5.56
N VAL A 96 -4.92 6.09 5.79
CA VAL A 96 -4.05 6.35 6.94
C VAL A 96 -4.91 6.48 8.21
N THR A 97 -4.54 5.74 9.25
CA THR A 97 -5.20 5.86 10.58
C THR A 97 -4.42 6.78 11.53
N ALA A 98 -5.05 7.23 12.62
CA ALA A 98 -4.43 8.08 13.63
C ALA A 98 -3.14 7.48 14.22
N ASP A 99 -3.15 6.16 14.50
CA ASP A 99 -1.99 5.43 15.01
C ASP A 99 -0.82 5.38 14.02
N GLU A 100 -1.14 5.36 12.73
CA GLU A 100 -0.18 5.27 11.62
C GLU A 100 0.40 6.64 11.23
N LEU A 101 -0.16 7.74 11.75
CA LEU A 101 0.30 9.10 11.46
C LEU A 101 1.78 9.31 11.78
N SER A 102 2.31 8.57 12.75
CA SER A 102 3.74 8.57 13.11
C SER A 102 4.66 8.29 11.91
N TRP A 103 4.23 7.44 10.97
CA TRP A 103 4.96 7.12 9.74
C TRP A 103 4.93 8.25 8.69
N PHE A 104 4.00 9.19 8.85
CA PHE A 104 3.78 10.31 7.96
C PHE A 104 4.18 11.66 8.58
N LEU A 105 4.91 11.67 9.70
CA LEU A 105 5.41 12.89 10.35
C LEU A 105 6.30 13.76 9.45
N SER A 106 6.90 13.20 8.39
CA SER A 106 7.65 13.97 7.39
C SER A 106 6.76 14.77 6.45
N GLU A 107 5.48 14.41 6.31
CA GLU A 107 4.48 15.08 5.46
C GLU A 107 3.71 16.16 6.23
N LEU A 108 3.88 16.22 7.55
CA LEU A 108 3.31 17.24 8.42
C LEU A 108 4.22 18.48 8.49
N THR A 109 3.60 19.67 8.54
CA THR A 109 4.34 20.91 8.73
C THR A 109 5.00 20.96 10.11
N ALA A 110 6.02 21.80 10.28
CA ALA A 110 6.65 21.98 11.58
C ALA A 110 5.64 22.43 12.65
N ASP A 111 4.71 23.30 12.28
CA ASP A 111 3.69 23.83 13.19
C ASP A 111 2.65 22.77 13.56
N GLN A 112 2.15 21.98 12.60
CA GLN A 112 1.24 20.85 12.91
C GLN A 112 1.86 19.87 13.90
N ARG A 113 3.17 19.58 13.78
CA ARG A 113 3.89 18.72 14.73
C ARG A 113 4.02 19.34 16.11
N ARG A 114 4.21 20.67 16.19
CA ARG A 114 4.28 21.40 17.46
C ARG A 114 2.91 21.44 18.12
N THR A 115 1.87 21.82 17.40
CA THR A 115 0.48 21.84 17.85
C THR A 115 0.04 20.47 18.34
N LEU A 116 0.33 19.40 17.58
CA LEU A 116 0.02 18.04 18.02
C LEU A 116 0.70 17.69 19.35
N ARG A 117 1.99 18.02 19.52
CA ARG A 117 2.72 17.78 20.79
C ARG A 117 2.18 18.60 21.95
N GLN A 118 1.70 19.82 21.67
CA GLN A 118 1.09 20.68 22.66
C GLN A 118 -0.28 20.14 23.10
N MET A 119 -1.15 19.81 22.15
CA MET A 119 -2.46 19.20 22.41
C MET A 119 -2.31 17.88 23.18
N ASP A 120 -1.34 17.03 22.83
CA ASP A 120 -1.09 15.76 23.51
C ASP A 120 -0.78 15.93 25.01
N ARG A 121 -0.22 17.09 25.41
CA ARG A 121 0.04 17.44 26.82
C ARG A 121 -1.15 18.08 27.51
N GLN A 122 -1.93 18.89 26.80
CA GLN A 122 -3.02 19.69 27.37
C GLN A 122 -4.34 18.91 27.41
N ASN A 123 -4.72 18.29 26.29
CA ASN A 123 -5.98 17.57 26.13
C ASN A 123 -5.81 16.38 25.17
N PRO A 124 -5.65 15.15 25.69
CA PRO A 124 -5.41 13.97 24.85
C PRO A 124 -6.58 13.63 23.92
N LEU A 125 -7.82 13.95 24.30
CA LEU A 125 -9.00 13.73 23.44
C LEU A 125 -8.97 14.64 22.21
N LEU A 126 -8.60 15.90 22.38
CA LEU A 126 -8.42 16.83 21.28
C LEU A 126 -7.25 16.42 20.39
N ALA A 127 -6.17 15.93 20.99
CA ALA A 127 -5.00 15.42 20.26
C ALA A 127 -5.38 14.23 19.37
N ASP A 128 -6.20 13.29 19.86
CA ASP A 128 -6.65 12.15 19.07
C ASP A 128 -7.55 12.57 17.91
N ALA A 129 -8.50 13.50 18.14
CA ALA A 129 -9.31 14.08 17.05
C ALA A 129 -8.44 14.81 16.01
N TYR A 130 -7.40 15.52 16.46
CA TYR A 130 -6.43 16.16 15.57
C TYR A 130 -5.63 15.14 14.77
N ARG A 131 -5.18 14.03 15.38
CA ARG A 131 -4.48 12.93 14.69
C ARG A 131 -5.37 12.27 13.64
N GLU A 132 -6.63 11.99 13.97
CA GLU A 132 -7.60 11.44 13.01
C GLU A 132 -7.80 12.37 11.83
N THR A 133 -7.99 13.67 12.09
CA THR A 133 -8.21 14.67 11.04
C THR A 133 -6.97 14.88 10.17
N LEU A 134 -5.77 14.87 10.75
CA LEU A 134 -4.51 14.91 10.00
C LEU A 134 -4.32 13.67 9.13
N ALA A 135 -4.65 12.48 9.64
CA ALA A 135 -4.57 11.23 8.90
C ALA A 135 -5.57 11.21 7.72
N ALA A 136 -6.78 11.72 7.93
CA ALA A 136 -7.77 11.92 6.88
C ALA A 136 -7.25 12.90 5.81
N ARG A 137 -6.63 14.01 6.20
CA ARG A 137 -6.04 15.00 5.25
C ARG A 137 -4.98 14.36 4.37
N ILE A 138 -4.06 13.60 4.96
CA ILE A 138 -2.98 12.92 4.22
C ILE A 138 -3.56 11.88 3.26
N THR A 139 -4.61 11.17 3.67
CA THR A 139 -5.30 10.22 2.80
C THR A 139 -5.95 10.96 1.62
N ALA A 140 -6.72 12.02 1.87
CA ALA A 140 -7.38 12.82 0.84
C ALA A 140 -6.38 13.46 -0.13
N SER A 141 -5.27 14.02 0.37
CA SER A 141 -4.24 14.64 -0.48
C SER A 141 -3.56 13.62 -1.40
N ARG A 142 -3.32 12.40 -0.91
CA ARG A 142 -2.73 11.32 -1.70
C ARG A 142 -3.69 10.74 -2.73
N VAL A 143 -4.96 10.56 -2.38
CA VAL A 143 -6.00 10.17 -3.35
C VAL A 143 -6.09 11.23 -4.45
N LEU A 144 -6.11 12.52 -4.10
CA LEU A 144 -6.13 13.62 -5.07
C LEU A 144 -4.90 13.63 -5.99
N ALA A 145 -3.70 13.39 -5.44
CA ALA A 145 -2.48 13.30 -6.23
C ALA A 145 -2.51 12.10 -7.21
N ARG A 146 -3.01 10.96 -6.74
CA ARG A 146 -3.14 9.74 -7.55
C ARG A 146 -4.17 9.91 -8.66
N THR A 147 -5.36 10.45 -8.38
CA THR A 147 -6.39 10.68 -9.41
C THR A 147 -5.91 11.66 -10.48
N ARG A 148 -5.13 12.69 -10.11
CA ARG A 148 -4.48 13.59 -11.07
C ARG A 148 -3.47 12.85 -11.97
N ALA A 149 -2.64 11.98 -11.40
CA ALA A 149 -1.68 11.20 -12.16
C ALA A 149 -2.38 10.23 -13.13
N GLU A 150 -3.41 9.52 -12.66
CA GLU A 150 -4.21 8.60 -13.48
C GLU A 150 -4.96 9.35 -14.59
N ALA A 151 -5.52 10.53 -14.30
CA ALA A 151 -6.18 11.37 -15.31
C ALA A 151 -5.20 11.83 -16.42
N ALA A 152 -3.95 12.16 -16.06
CA ALA A 152 -2.93 12.52 -17.03
C ALA A 152 -2.52 11.32 -17.92
N VAL A 153 -2.49 10.11 -17.36
CA VAL A 153 -2.24 8.87 -18.12
C VAL A 153 -3.41 8.56 -19.06
N VAL A 154 -4.66 8.70 -18.61
CA VAL A 154 -5.84 8.51 -19.47
C VAL A 154 -5.85 9.54 -20.60
N GLU A 155 -5.49 10.79 -20.32
CA GLU A 155 -5.40 11.83 -21.35
C GLU A 155 -4.31 11.54 -22.39
N SER A 156 -3.13 11.06 -21.97
CA SER A 156 -2.08 10.67 -22.91
C SER A 156 -2.50 9.48 -23.76
N ARG A 157 -3.20 8.49 -23.17
CA ARG A 157 -3.79 7.35 -23.90
C ARG A 157 -4.85 7.79 -24.90
N LEU A 158 -5.72 8.74 -24.56
CA LEU A 158 -6.69 9.32 -25.50
C LEU A 158 -6.01 9.98 -26.70
N LYS A 159 -4.95 10.76 -26.47
CA LYS A 159 -4.18 11.41 -27.54
C LYS A 159 -3.49 10.38 -28.45
N SER A 160 -2.98 9.29 -27.87
CA SER A 160 -2.37 8.20 -28.63
C SER A 160 -3.41 7.39 -29.41
N ALA A 161 -4.56 7.08 -28.82
CA ALA A 161 -5.66 6.36 -29.46
C ALA A 161 -6.21 7.14 -30.66
N ALA A 162 -6.26 8.48 -30.56
CA ALA A 162 -6.69 9.35 -31.64
C ALA A 162 -5.82 9.24 -32.92
N ARG A 163 -4.60 8.70 -32.81
CA ARG A 163 -3.66 8.51 -33.93
C ARG A 163 -3.72 7.10 -34.53
N LEU A 164 -4.41 6.15 -33.91
CA LEU A 164 -4.53 4.78 -34.40
C LEU A 164 -5.63 4.69 -35.48
N SER A 165 -5.41 3.85 -36.49
CA SER A 165 -6.28 3.67 -37.65
C SER A 165 -6.91 2.26 -37.68
N ALA A 166 -7.49 1.81 -36.56
CA ALA A 166 -8.03 0.46 -36.41
C ALA A 166 -9.54 0.44 -36.15
N SER A 167 -10.22 -0.66 -36.51
CA SER A 167 -11.66 -0.84 -36.35
C SER A 167 -12.13 -0.87 -34.88
N SER A 168 -11.23 -1.10 -33.92
CA SER A 168 -11.49 -1.10 -32.47
C SER A 168 -11.28 0.25 -31.77
N ARG A 169 -11.04 1.33 -32.53
CA ARG A 169 -10.78 2.67 -31.98
C ARG A 169 -11.98 3.27 -31.25
N GLY A 170 -13.19 3.06 -31.77
CA GLY A 170 -14.40 3.68 -31.22
C GLY A 170 -14.68 3.26 -29.78
N GLU A 171 -14.63 1.95 -29.53
CA GLU A 171 -14.85 1.35 -28.20
C GLU A 171 -13.79 1.82 -27.19
N LEU A 172 -12.50 1.75 -27.56
CA LEU A 172 -11.41 2.19 -26.68
C LEU A 172 -11.48 3.70 -26.35
N GLU A 173 -11.81 4.55 -27.32
CA GLU A 173 -12.00 5.98 -27.07
C GLU A 173 -13.18 6.25 -26.14
N GLU A 174 -14.28 5.52 -26.29
CA GLU A 174 -15.46 5.66 -25.43
C GLU A 174 -15.13 5.26 -23.99
N ASP A 175 -14.46 4.13 -23.79
CA ASP A 175 -14.04 3.65 -22.47
C ASP A 175 -13.07 4.63 -21.79
N LEU A 176 -12.06 5.12 -22.51
CA LEU A 176 -11.14 6.11 -21.97
C LEU A 176 -11.84 7.45 -21.65
N ARG A 177 -12.88 7.84 -22.39
CA ARG A 177 -13.70 9.01 -22.06
C ARG A 177 -14.56 8.78 -20.81
N LYS A 178 -15.14 7.59 -20.65
CA LYS A 178 -15.86 7.20 -19.43
C LYS A 178 -14.93 7.23 -18.22
N ASP A 179 -13.72 6.69 -18.35
CA ASP A 179 -12.71 6.72 -17.29
C ASP A 179 -12.30 8.15 -16.92
N ARG A 180 -12.06 9.01 -17.91
CA ARG A 180 -11.78 10.44 -17.67
C ARG A 180 -12.92 11.11 -16.90
N ALA A 181 -14.17 10.86 -17.28
CA ALA A 181 -15.33 11.42 -16.60
C ALA A 181 -15.48 10.91 -15.16
N ARG A 182 -15.22 9.62 -14.93
CA ARG A 182 -15.19 9.02 -13.58
C ARG A 182 -14.09 9.66 -12.72
N LEU A 183 -12.86 9.73 -13.22
CA LEU A 183 -11.74 10.33 -12.52
C LEU A 183 -11.98 11.81 -12.18
N ALA A 184 -12.63 12.57 -13.07
CA ALA A 184 -13.00 13.96 -12.82
C ALA A 184 -14.02 14.10 -11.66
N ARG A 185 -15.01 13.20 -11.57
CA ARG A 185 -15.98 13.16 -10.46
C ARG A 185 -15.30 12.82 -9.13
N VAL A 186 -14.46 11.78 -9.12
CA VAL A 186 -13.69 11.42 -7.92
C VAL A 186 -12.78 12.58 -7.50
N GLN A 187 -12.16 13.27 -8.47
CA GLN A 187 -11.34 14.44 -8.18
C GLN A 187 -12.13 15.57 -7.52
N SER A 188 -13.33 15.89 -8.01
CA SER A 188 -14.17 16.93 -7.39
C SER A 188 -14.59 16.54 -5.99
N GLU A 189 -15.09 15.32 -5.79
CA GLU A 189 -15.52 14.81 -4.47
C GLU A 189 -14.38 14.83 -3.45
N VAL A 190 -13.20 14.33 -3.83
CA VAL A 190 -12.02 14.32 -2.95
C VAL A 190 -11.54 15.74 -2.66
N SER A 191 -11.64 16.66 -3.62
CA SER A 191 -11.25 18.06 -3.40
C SER A 191 -12.18 18.79 -2.44
N GLU A 192 -13.48 18.52 -2.50
CA GLU A 192 -14.47 19.05 -1.55
C GLU A 192 -14.22 18.48 -0.15
N HIS A 193 -14.03 17.17 -0.06
CA HIS A 193 -13.72 16.52 1.21
C HIS A 193 -12.40 17.02 1.82
N TYR A 194 -11.38 17.27 0.99
CA TYR A 194 -10.12 17.84 1.43
C TYR A 194 -10.32 19.24 2.06
N ARG A 195 -11.13 20.10 1.44
CA ARG A 195 -11.45 21.44 2.01
C ARG A 195 -12.21 21.34 3.32
N GLU A 196 -13.14 20.39 3.41
CA GLU A 196 -13.88 20.13 4.66
C GLU A 196 -12.92 19.71 5.78
N ILE A 197 -11.98 18.81 5.49
CA ILE A 197 -10.96 18.37 6.45
C ILE A 197 -10.08 19.55 6.89
N GLU A 198 -9.68 20.44 5.98
CA GLU A 198 -8.91 21.64 6.33
C GLU A 198 -9.69 22.60 7.24
N ALA A 199 -10.97 22.82 6.96
CA ALA A 199 -11.83 23.62 7.82
C ALA A 199 -11.94 23.01 9.23
N ARG A 200 -12.05 21.68 9.32
CA ARG A 200 -12.06 20.96 10.62
C ARG A 200 -10.75 21.11 11.37
N LEU A 201 -9.61 21.03 10.69
CA LEU A 201 -8.30 21.26 11.33
C LEU A 201 -8.21 22.67 11.91
N GLN A 202 -8.65 23.69 11.17
CA GLN A 202 -8.66 25.07 11.66
C GLN A 202 -9.55 25.25 12.89
N ILE A 203 -10.71 24.59 12.93
CA ILE A 203 -11.59 24.61 14.10
C ILE A 203 -10.90 23.95 15.31
N ILE A 204 -10.28 22.78 15.13
CA ILE A 204 -9.55 22.07 16.19
C ILE A 204 -8.37 22.92 16.70
N GLU A 205 -7.64 23.56 15.80
CA GLU A 205 -6.53 24.47 16.14
C GLU A 205 -7.02 25.71 16.91
N ALA A 206 -8.15 26.30 16.50
CA ALA A 206 -8.77 27.41 17.21
C ALA A 206 -9.28 27.01 18.60
N MET A 207 -9.80 25.78 18.77
CA MET A 207 -10.20 25.25 20.06
C MET A 207 -9.00 25.03 20.99
N ALA A 208 -7.89 24.50 20.46
CA ALA A 208 -6.66 24.34 21.23
C ALA A 208 -6.05 25.68 21.66
N GLY A 209 -6.16 26.71 20.83
CA GLY A 209 -5.67 28.06 21.16
C GLY A 209 -6.50 28.78 22.23
N ARG A 210 -7.71 28.30 22.56
CA ARG A 210 -8.67 28.97 23.45
C ARG A 210 -8.71 28.42 24.88
N ASP A 211 -7.86 27.45 25.24
CA ASP A 211 -7.92 26.72 26.51
C ASP A 211 -9.36 26.27 26.85
N ALA A 212 -10.10 25.79 25.83
CA ALA A 212 -11.51 25.42 25.98
C ALA A 212 -11.69 24.34 27.06
N SER A 213 -12.74 24.46 27.86
CA SER A 213 -13.05 23.47 28.90
C SER A 213 -13.31 22.09 28.27
N GLN A 214 -13.04 21.00 29.02
CA GLN A 214 -13.22 19.64 28.50
C GLN A 214 -14.65 19.39 27.98
N ALA A 215 -15.65 19.92 28.65
CA ALA A 215 -17.06 19.83 28.26
C ALA A 215 -17.36 20.58 26.95
N GLU A 216 -16.77 21.76 26.74
CA GLU A 216 -16.88 22.49 25.47
C GLU A 216 -16.21 21.74 24.32
N THR A 217 -15.06 21.11 24.60
CA THR A 217 -14.33 20.30 23.63
C THR A 217 -15.16 19.07 23.21
N GLU A 218 -15.76 18.36 24.17
CA GLU A 218 -16.62 17.20 23.87
C GLU A 218 -17.86 17.60 23.08
N LEU A 219 -18.53 18.70 23.44
CA LEU A 219 -19.72 19.18 22.73
C LEU A 219 -19.39 19.65 21.31
N ALA A 220 -18.23 20.29 21.12
CA ALA A 220 -17.74 20.66 19.80
C ALA A 220 -17.36 19.42 18.97
N LEU A 221 -16.69 18.44 19.56
CA LEU A 221 -16.36 17.17 18.90
C LEU A 221 -17.63 16.37 18.55
N GLN A 222 -18.67 16.40 19.40
CA GLN A 222 -19.96 15.77 19.10
C GLN A 222 -20.65 16.44 17.91
N ARG A 223 -20.60 17.78 17.82
CA ARG A 223 -21.09 18.52 16.65
C ARG A 223 -20.29 18.23 15.38
N LEU A 224 -18.99 17.97 15.50
CA LEU A 224 -18.14 17.55 14.38
C LEU A 224 -18.38 16.08 13.99
N GLY A 225 -18.66 15.23 14.98
CA GLY A 225 -18.93 13.80 14.83
C GLY A 225 -20.31 13.51 14.23
N SER A 226 -21.33 14.29 14.53
CA SER A 226 -22.66 14.14 13.89
C SER A 226 -22.63 14.44 12.38
N VAL A 227 -21.66 15.25 11.91
CA VAL A 227 -21.42 15.44 10.48
C VAL A 227 -20.75 14.21 9.83
N ARG A 228 -20.01 13.40 10.61
CA ARG A 228 -19.30 12.19 10.16
C ARG A 228 -20.23 11.00 9.86
N GLU A 229 -21.35 10.86 10.57
CA GLU A 229 -22.26 9.71 10.41
C GLU A 229 -22.94 9.65 9.03
N ASN A 230 -22.93 10.74 8.25
CA ASN A 230 -23.60 10.80 6.94
C ASN A 230 -22.67 10.65 5.71
N VAL A 231 -21.37 10.38 5.87
CA VAL A 231 -20.47 10.31 4.69
C VAL A 231 -19.45 9.17 4.75
N PRO A 232 -19.80 7.97 4.23
CA PRO A 232 -18.83 6.97 3.82
C PRO A 232 -19.03 6.61 2.34
N LEU A 233 -18.64 7.49 1.41
CA LEU A 233 -18.72 7.19 -0.03
C LEU A 233 -17.34 6.98 -0.67
N GLY A 234 -16.31 7.73 -0.29
CA GLY A 234 -14.97 7.62 -0.91
C GLY A 234 -14.17 6.36 -0.53
N LEU A 235 -14.27 5.89 0.71
CA LEU A 235 -13.64 4.62 1.14
C LEU A 235 -14.46 3.40 0.70
N ALA A 236 -15.77 3.55 0.52
CA ALA A 236 -16.62 2.51 -0.04
C ALA A 236 -16.37 2.37 -1.55
N SER A 237 -16.26 3.47 -2.29
CA SER A 237 -15.97 3.43 -3.73
C SER A 237 -14.57 2.93 -4.05
N ALA A 238 -13.55 3.34 -3.28
CA ALA A 238 -12.18 2.82 -3.46
C ALA A 238 -12.07 1.32 -3.11
N ARG A 239 -12.83 0.85 -2.10
CA ARG A 239 -12.95 -0.58 -1.80
C ARG A 239 -13.71 -1.34 -2.87
N LEU A 240 -14.83 -0.80 -3.36
CA LEU A 240 -15.59 -1.38 -4.46
C LEU A 240 -14.75 -1.44 -5.74
N GLU A 241 -13.86 -0.47 -5.99
CA GLU A 241 -12.93 -0.52 -7.13
C GLU A 241 -11.85 -1.59 -6.94
N GLN A 242 -11.33 -1.75 -5.72
CA GLN A 242 -10.35 -2.78 -5.42
C GLN A 242 -10.96 -4.18 -5.48
N ASP A 243 -12.17 -4.34 -4.96
CA ASP A 243 -12.97 -5.57 -5.04
C ASP A 243 -13.30 -5.90 -6.50
N ALA A 244 -13.69 -4.91 -7.31
CA ALA A 244 -13.93 -5.10 -8.75
C ALA A 244 -12.66 -5.51 -9.51
N ARG A 245 -11.48 -4.98 -9.16
CA ARG A 245 -10.21 -5.40 -9.77
C ARG A 245 -9.85 -6.83 -9.38
N GLU A 246 -10.06 -7.21 -8.13
CA GLU A 246 -9.83 -8.58 -7.66
C GLU A 246 -10.80 -9.59 -8.29
N GLU A 247 -12.05 -9.20 -8.56
CA GLU A 247 -13.02 -10.01 -9.31
C GLU A 247 -12.60 -10.22 -10.76
N VAL A 248 -12.19 -9.16 -11.46
CA VAL A 248 -11.67 -9.25 -12.83
C VAL A 248 -10.42 -10.13 -12.89
N GLU A 249 -9.50 -10.00 -11.93
CA GLU A 249 -8.31 -10.85 -11.87
C GLU A 249 -8.64 -12.31 -11.57
N LYS A 250 -9.66 -12.58 -10.74
CA LYS A 250 -10.18 -13.93 -10.50
C LYS A 250 -10.86 -14.52 -11.74
N GLU A 251 -11.58 -13.72 -12.52
CA GLU A 251 -12.19 -14.17 -13.78
C GLU A 251 -11.15 -14.48 -14.84
N LEU A 252 -10.11 -13.65 -14.97
CA LEU A 252 -8.95 -13.91 -15.83
C LEU A 252 -8.15 -15.16 -15.38
N ARG A 253 -8.12 -15.45 -14.08
CA ARG A 253 -7.49 -16.66 -13.53
C ARG A 253 -8.35 -17.90 -13.59
N ARG A 254 -9.67 -17.78 -13.80
CA ARG A 254 -10.51 -18.96 -14.07
C ARG A 254 -10.12 -19.47 -15.46
N PRO A 255 -9.47 -20.64 -15.57
CA PRO A 255 -9.22 -21.22 -16.88
C PRO A 255 -10.57 -21.42 -17.56
N SER A 256 -10.63 -21.10 -18.84
CA SER A 256 -11.77 -21.21 -19.75
C SER A 256 -12.19 -22.69 -19.97
N THR A 257 -12.56 -23.40 -18.92
CA THR A 257 -13.02 -24.79 -18.97
C THR A 257 -14.54 -24.92 -19.15
N SER A 258 -15.23 -23.87 -19.61
CA SER A 258 -16.68 -23.90 -19.88
C SER A 258 -17.05 -23.69 -21.35
N GLY A 259 -16.08 -23.77 -22.28
CA GLY A 259 -16.31 -23.57 -23.72
C GLY A 259 -16.14 -24.79 -24.62
N ALA A 260 -15.81 -25.98 -24.07
CA ALA A 260 -15.47 -27.16 -24.86
C ALA A 260 -16.22 -28.42 -24.41
N ALA A 261 -17.55 -28.34 -24.35
CA ALA A 261 -18.42 -29.51 -24.20
C ALA A 261 -19.61 -29.46 -25.18
N GLY A 262 -19.34 -28.97 -26.39
CA GLY A 262 -20.22 -29.09 -27.53
C GLY A 262 -19.37 -29.40 -28.74
N GLU A 263 -19.68 -30.52 -29.38
CA GLU A 263 -19.32 -30.91 -30.74
C GLU A 263 -18.11 -31.84 -31.00
N VAL A 264 -18.52 -33.02 -31.53
CA VAL A 264 -17.85 -33.94 -32.45
C VAL A 264 -17.00 -35.08 -31.87
N ALA A 265 -17.64 -36.26 -31.76
CA ALA A 265 -17.00 -37.55 -32.03
C ALA A 265 -18.01 -38.49 -32.70
N GLY A 266 -17.84 -38.69 -34.01
CA GLY A 266 -18.45 -39.77 -34.77
C GLY A 266 -17.51 -40.99 -34.89
N GLU A 267 -18.05 -42.04 -35.52
CA GLU A 267 -17.43 -43.28 -35.99
C GLU A 267 -17.29 -44.47 -35.02
N THR A 268 -18.17 -45.47 -35.22
CA THR A 268 -17.87 -46.92 -35.32
C THR A 268 -19.20 -47.60 -35.72
N GLU A 269 -19.37 -47.98 -36.98
CA GLU A 269 -19.06 -49.31 -37.57
C GLU A 269 -20.35 -50.15 -37.72
N PRO A 270 -20.83 -50.45 -38.94
CA PRO A 270 -22.04 -51.25 -39.15
C PRO A 270 -21.68 -52.72 -39.35
N ASP A 271 -22.10 -53.56 -38.41
CA ASP A 271 -21.95 -55.01 -38.53
C ASP A 271 -23.08 -55.58 -39.41
N ALA A 272 -22.65 -56.26 -40.46
CA ALA A 272 -23.48 -56.86 -41.48
C ALA A 272 -23.58 -58.34 -41.16
N ASP A 273 -24.73 -58.79 -40.66
CA ASP A 273 -25.06 -60.21 -40.72
C ASP A 273 -26.43 -60.44 -41.37
N ALA A 274 -26.31 -61.00 -42.56
CA ALA A 274 -27.38 -61.60 -43.32
C ALA A 274 -28.01 -62.75 -42.52
N ARG A 275 -29.34 -62.90 -42.64
CA ARG A 275 -29.97 -64.11 -43.22
C ARG A 275 -31.51 -64.11 -43.07
N LEU A 276 -32.14 -64.48 -44.18
CA LEU A 276 -33.39 -65.25 -44.31
C LEU A 276 -34.72 -64.53 -44.01
N ASN A 277 -35.42 -64.09 -45.05
CA ASN A 277 -36.56 -64.83 -45.63
C ASN A 277 -37.31 -63.98 -46.68
N PRO A 278 -37.58 -64.50 -47.89
CA PRO A 278 -38.73 -64.09 -48.70
C PRO A 278 -39.88 -65.11 -48.51
N PRO A 279 -41.14 -64.71 -48.74
CA PRO A 279 -41.75 -65.14 -49.99
C PRO A 279 -42.74 -64.15 -50.63
N GLN A 280 -42.71 -64.19 -51.97
CA GLN A 280 -43.84 -64.27 -52.91
C GLN A 280 -44.93 -63.17 -52.91
N ARG A 281 -44.94 -62.39 -54.02
CA ARG A 281 -45.99 -62.18 -55.08
C ARG A 281 -47.48 -62.45 -54.73
N PRO A 282 -48.48 -61.96 -55.52
CA PRO A 282 -48.44 -61.23 -56.81
C PRO A 282 -49.50 -60.10 -57.00
N GLY A 283 -49.48 -59.48 -58.19
CA GLY A 283 -50.63 -58.78 -58.83
C GLY A 283 -50.46 -57.26 -58.82
N VAL A 284 -50.59 -56.52 -59.91
CA VAL A 284 -51.18 -56.71 -61.26
C VAL A 284 -50.41 -55.82 -62.22
#